data_AF-A0A944XQL5-F1
#
_entry.id   AF-A0A944XQL5-F1
#
_cell.length_a   1.000
_cell.length_b   1.000
_cell.length_c   1.000
_cell.angle_alpha   90.00
_cell.angle_beta   90.00
_cell.angle_gamma   90.00
#
_symmetry.space_group_name_H-M   'P 1'
#
loop_
_entity.id
_entity.type
_entity.pdbx_description
1 polymer ?
#
loop_
_entity_poly.entity_id
_entity_poly.type
_entity_poly.pdbx_seq_one_letter_code
_entity_poly.pdbx_strand_id
1 'polypeptide(L)'
;SLFLFSKCNNAQNNPQNFYIEKGCLNENKTIKLINKFNPALIIIFGTSLLCSKYLDLYPNQILNLHVGLSQFYRGTSCNFWPIYNLEPQLLGATIHYVTNTIDGGNILFQNSIELDKNDSQFILMTKPIILGTKLMVEAIKGTSVNITKPGLTHSNGKLYQSIDFNPKAIIHVNNHISSGKIKRKIELENLKLKQITSL
;
A
#
# COMPACT_ATOMS: atom_id res chain seq x y z
N SER A 1 3.88 7.71 7.88
CA SER A 1 5.22 8.30 7.68
C SER A 1 5.32 9.01 6.35
N LEU A 2 5.99 10.15 6.31
CA LEU A 2 6.30 10.96 5.13
C LEU A 2 7.82 11.02 4.98
N PHE A 3 8.35 10.65 3.83
CA PHE A 3 9.78 10.65 3.51
C PHE A 3 10.05 11.62 2.36
N LEU A 4 11.10 12.43 2.48
CA LEU A 4 11.47 13.46 1.51
C LEU A 4 12.84 13.13 0.91
N PHE A 5 12.91 13.08 -0.42
CA PHE A 5 14.15 12.80 -1.15
C PHE A 5 14.56 14.04 -1.95
N SER A 6 15.83 14.44 -1.86
CA SER A 6 16.42 15.52 -2.66
C SER A 6 17.11 14.96 -3.91
N LYS A 7 17.40 15.81 -4.90
CA LYS A 7 18.13 15.41 -6.13
C LYS A 7 19.63 15.11 -5.91
N CYS A 8 20.16 15.26 -4.70
CA CYS A 8 21.59 15.18 -4.46
C CYS A 8 22.07 13.72 -4.39
N ASN A 9 23.16 13.40 -5.09
CA ASN A 9 23.80 12.08 -5.18
C ASN A 9 24.39 11.53 -3.86
N ASN A 10 24.27 12.25 -2.74
CA ASN A 10 24.78 11.81 -1.45
C ASN A 10 23.62 11.31 -0.59
N ALA A 11 23.33 10.02 -0.70
CA ALA A 11 22.49 9.34 0.29
C ALA A 11 23.13 9.52 1.67
N GLN A 12 22.47 10.28 2.55
CA GLN A 12 22.91 10.40 3.94
C GLN A 12 22.45 9.15 4.69
N ASN A 13 23.38 8.43 5.30
CA ASN A 13 23.07 7.29 6.18
C ASN A 13 22.31 7.71 7.47
N ASN A 14 22.10 9.02 7.69
CA ASN A 14 21.37 9.57 8.82
C ASN A 14 20.39 10.66 8.37
N PRO A 15 19.14 10.31 8.01
CA PRO A 15 18.16 11.28 7.52
C PRO A 15 17.73 12.24 8.62
N GLN A 16 17.43 13.49 8.25
CA GLN A 16 16.83 14.44 9.16
C GLN A 16 15.40 14.01 9.50
N ASN A 17 15.11 13.85 10.80
CA ASN A 17 13.80 13.45 11.29
C ASN A 17 13.03 14.66 11.83
N PHE A 18 11.76 14.77 11.44
CA PHE A 18 10.85 15.78 11.95
C PHE A 18 9.61 15.12 12.54
N TYR A 19 9.21 15.57 13.72
CA TYR A 19 7.95 15.17 14.32
C TYR A 19 6.86 16.16 13.92
N ILE A 20 5.79 15.66 13.31
CA ILE A 20 4.59 16.43 12.98
C ILE A 20 3.45 15.85 13.79
N GLU A 21 2.82 16.68 14.61
CA GLU A 21 1.67 16.27 15.41
C GLU A 21 0.52 15.78 14.54
N LYS A 22 -0.26 14.84 15.09
CA LYS A 22 -1.44 14.29 14.41
C LYS A 22 -2.42 15.41 14.09
N GLY A 23 -2.85 15.50 12.83
CA GLY A 23 -3.74 16.55 12.33
C GLY A 23 -3.01 17.76 11.75
N CYS A 24 -1.73 17.98 12.10
CA CYS A 24 -0.98 19.13 11.63
C CYS A 24 -0.35 18.94 10.23
N LEU A 25 -0.53 17.78 9.59
CA LEU A 25 0.10 17.48 8.29
C LEU A 25 -0.31 18.49 7.20
N ASN A 26 -1.57 18.91 7.18
CA ASN A 26 -2.09 19.85 6.19
C ASN A 26 -2.01 21.33 6.63
N GLU A 27 -1.39 21.62 7.77
CA GLU A 27 -1.20 23.00 8.22
C GLU A 27 -0.15 23.73 7.38
N ASN A 28 -0.34 25.04 7.21
CA ASN A 28 0.59 25.88 6.45
C ASN A 28 2.02 25.83 7.01
N LYS A 29 2.20 25.64 8.33
CA LYS A 29 3.53 25.52 8.95
C LYS A 29 4.29 24.29 8.43
N THR A 30 3.59 23.15 8.31
CA THR A 30 4.13 21.88 7.82
C THR A 30 4.42 21.94 6.32
N ILE A 31 3.50 22.51 5.54
CA ILE A 31 3.69 22.71 4.09
C ILE A 31 4.92 23.59 3.84
N LYS A 32 5.08 24.69 4.58
CA LYS A 32 6.27 25.57 4.50
C LYS A 32 7.56 24.85 4.84
N LEU A 33 7.54 23.99 5.88
CA LEU A 33 8.69 23.18 6.27
C LEU A 33 9.11 22.23 5.13
N ILE A 34 8.16 21.52 4.53
CA ILE A 34 8.42 20.60 3.42
C ILE A 34 8.90 21.37 2.19
N ASN A 35 8.31 22.54 1.89
CA ASN A 35 8.73 23.38 0.77
C ASN A 35 10.17 23.89 0.91
N LYS A 36 10.61 24.19 2.14
CA LYS A 36 12.01 24.57 2.41
C LYS A 36 13.00 23.45 2.07
N PHE A 37 12.57 22.19 2.15
CA PHE A 37 13.41 21.05 1.79
C PHE A 37 13.57 20.89 0.26
N ASN A 38 12.66 21.48 -0.54
CA ASN A 38 12.64 21.37 -2.00
C ASN A 38 12.79 19.91 -2.50
N PRO A 39 11.87 19.00 -2.09
CA PRO A 39 11.99 17.58 -2.42
C PRO A 39 11.83 17.34 -3.92
N ALA A 40 12.63 16.41 -4.44
CA ALA A 40 12.50 15.86 -5.79
C ALA A 40 11.43 14.77 -5.87
N LEU A 41 11.24 14.06 -4.76
CA LEU A 41 10.27 13.00 -4.60
C LEU A 41 9.78 12.98 -3.15
N ILE A 42 8.49 12.80 -2.98
CA ILE A 42 7.82 12.62 -1.71
C ILE A 42 7.26 11.20 -1.66
N ILE A 43 7.55 10.48 -0.59
CA ILE A 43 7.04 9.13 -0.38
C ILE A 43 6.19 9.11 0.88
N ILE A 44 4.97 8.59 0.77
CA ILE A 44 4.06 8.40 1.90
C ILE A 44 3.74 6.93 2.13
N PHE A 45 3.55 6.59 3.40
CA PHE A 45 3.07 5.29 3.85
C PHE A 45 2.27 5.46 5.14
N GLY A 46 0.98 5.11 5.14
CA GLY A 46 0.14 5.22 6.34
C GLY A 46 0.03 6.64 6.90
N THR A 47 -0.11 7.64 6.02
CA THR A 47 -0.32 9.05 6.40
C THR A 47 -1.80 9.45 6.29
N SER A 48 -2.17 10.55 6.93
CA SER A 48 -3.45 11.22 6.63
C SER A 48 -3.50 11.67 5.17
N LEU A 49 -4.73 11.89 4.66
CA LEU A 49 -4.94 12.45 3.33
C LEU A 49 -4.24 13.81 3.20
N LEU A 50 -3.45 13.96 2.14
CA LEU A 50 -2.82 15.22 1.78
C LEU A 50 -3.86 16.14 1.14
N CYS A 51 -3.89 17.42 1.55
CA CYS A 51 -4.75 18.41 0.92
C CYS A 51 -4.25 18.78 -0.49
N SER A 52 -5.10 19.41 -1.30
CA SER A 52 -4.81 19.77 -2.69
C SER A 52 -3.53 20.59 -2.86
N LYS A 53 -3.18 21.43 -1.87
CA LYS A 53 -1.93 22.22 -1.88
C LYS A 53 -0.69 21.37 -2.10
N TYR A 54 -0.65 20.14 -1.58
CA TYR A 54 0.48 19.24 -1.84
C TYR A 54 0.54 18.79 -3.30
N LEU A 55 -0.61 18.50 -3.90
CA LEU A 55 -0.70 18.07 -5.29
C LEU A 55 -0.37 19.22 -6.25
N ASP A 56 -0.75 20.45 -5.89
CA ASP A 56 -0.44 21.66 -6.65
C ASP A 56 1.06 21.99 -6.59
N LEU A 57 1.70 21.84 -5.42
CA LEU A 57 3.13 22.11 -5.23
C LEU A 57 4.03 21.01 -5.79
N TYR A 58 3.59 19.75 -5.74
CA TYR A 58 4.38 18.57 -6.10
C TYR A 58 3.65 17.69 -7.13
N PRO A 59 3.30 18.22 -8.31
CA PRO A 59 2.59 17.46 -9.33
C PRO A 59 3.43 16.26 -9.77
N ASN A 60 2.81 15.08 -9.76
CA ASN A 60 3.44 13.79 -10.11
C ASN A 60 4.74 13.45 -9.35
N GLN A 61 4.93 14.02 -8.15
CA GLN A 61 6.12 13.81 -7.33
C GLN A 61 5.83 13.13 -6.00
N ILE A 62 4.58 12.73 -5.75
CA ILE A 62 4.18 12.07 -4.51
C ILE A 62 3.79 10.62 -4.82
N LEU A 63 4.54 9.67 -4.26
CA LEU A 63 4.26 8.24 -4.33
C LEU A 63 3.72 7.75 -2.99
N ASN A 64 2.68 6.92 -3.04
CA ASN A 64 2.16 6.20 -1.88
C ASN A 64 2.56 4.72 -1.95
N LEU A 65 3.00 4.17 -0.83
CA LEU A 65 3.06 2.74 -0.59
C LEU A 65 1.72 2.32 0.00
N HIS A 66 0.88 1.67 -0.80
CA HIS A 66 -0.38 1.10 -0.36
C HIS A 66 -0.23 -0.40 -0.09
N VAL A 67 -0.56 -0.85 1.12
CA VAL A 67 -0.50 -2.28 1.52
C VAL A 67 -1.78 -3.02 1.12
N GLY A 68 -2.10 -2.96 -0.17
CA GLY A 68 -3.19 -3.67 -0.80
C GLY A 68 -3.11 -3.56 -2.32
N LEU A 69 -3.98 -4.29 -3.02
CA LEU A 69 -4.22 -4.11 -4.44
C LEU A 69 -5.30 -3.03 -4.62
N SER A 70 -4.90 -1.81 -5.01
CA SER A 70 -5.75 -0.61 -4.92
C SER A 70 -7.00 -0.64 -5.80
N GLN A 71 -7.02 -1.44 -6.86
CA GLN A 71 -8.20 -1.67 -7.70
C GLN A 71 -9.29 -2.48 -6.98
N PHE A 72 -8.95 -3.19 -5.89
CA PHE A 72 -9.87 -4.03 -5.14
C PHE A 72 -10.14 -3.50 -3.72
N TYR A 73 -9.12 -2.99 -3.05
CA TYR A 73 -9.16 -2.58 -1.64
C TYR A 73 -8.48 -1.22 -1.45
N ARG A 74 -9.22 -0.25 -0.91
CA ARG A 74 -8.79 1.12 -0.68
C ARG A 74 -9.08 1.59 0.74
N GLY A 75 -8.39 2.64 1.16
CA GLY A 75 -8.51 3.22 2.48
C GLY A 75 -7.61 2.52 3.50
N THR A 76 -8.11 2.29 4.70
CA THR A 76 -7.27 1.82 5.81
C THR A 76 -7.22 0.30 5.91
N SER A 77 -6.16 -0.24 6.52
CA SER A 77 -5.99 -1.67 6.82
C SER A 77 -6.21 -2.60 5.62
N CYS A 78 -5.73 -2.22 4.42
CA CYS A 78 -5.99 -2.97 3.18
C CYS A 78 -5.33 -4.35 3.09
N ASN A 79 -4.42 -4.67 4.01
CA ASN A 79 -3.87 -6.01 4.22
C ASN A 79 -4.73 -6.89 5.16
N PHE A 80 -5.79 -6.34 5.77
CA PHE A 80 -6.75 -7.06 6.62
C PHE A 80 -8.01 -7.48 5.86
N TRP A 81 -8.56 -6.57 5.05
CA TRP A 81 -9.85 -6.78 4.37
C TRP A 81 -9.91 -7.96 3.39
N PRO A 82 -8.84 -8.32 2.67
CA PRO A 82 -8.82 -9.55 1.89
C PRO A 82 -9.02 -10.80 2.76
N ILE A 83 -8.50 -10.81 3.99
CA ILE A 83 -8.72 -11.92 4.93
C ILE A 83 -10.18 -11.89 5.42
N TYR A 84 -10.69 -10.70 5.76
CA TYR A 84 -12.08 -10.52 6.17
C TYR A 84 -13.08 -11.01 5.11
N ASN A 85 -12.81 -10.77 3.82
CA ASN A 85 -13.70 -11.17 2.73
C ASN A 85 -13.42 -12.58 2.17
N LEU A 86 -12.54 -13.37 2.78
CA LEU A 86 -12.09 -14.68 2.24
C LEU A 86 -11.48 -14.60 0.84
N GLU A 87 -10.71 -13.55 0.57
CA GLU A 87 -10.01 -13.28 -0.69
C GLU A 87 -8.48 -13.13 -0.47
N PRO A 88 -7.79 -14.11 0.15
CA PRO A 88 -6.35 -13.99 0.46
C PRO A 88 -5.48 -13.79 -0.78
N GLN A 89 -5.92 -14.20 -1.97
CA GLN A 89 -5.23 -13.95 -3.24
C GLN A 89 -5.13 -12.47 -3.62
N LEU A 90 -5.91 -11.60 -2.97
CA LEU A 90 -5.86 -10.15 -3.16
C LEU A 90 -4.95 -9.44 -2.15
N LEU A 91 -4.21 -10.20 -1.33
CA LEU A 91 -3.12 -9.65 -0.51
C LEU A 91 -1.94 -9.27 -1.41
N GLY A 92 -1.49 -8.03 -1.28
CA GLY A 92 -0.44 -7.48 -2.14
C GLY A 92 -0.10 -6.06 -1.75
N ALA A 93 0.72 -5.41 -2.55
CA ALA A 93 1.07 -4.01 -2.37
C ALA A 93 1.07 -3.27 -3.71
N THR A 94 0.79 -1.98 -3.63
CA THR A 94 0.71 -1.06 -4.76
C THR A 94 1.54 0.18 -4.47
N ILE A 95 2.42 0.56 -5.40
CA ILE A 95 3.07 1.85 -5.45
C ILE A 95 2.36 2.67 -6.51
N HIS A 96 1.78 3.79 -6.13
CA HIS A 96 1.02 4.64 -7.06
C HIS A 96 1.24 6.12 -6.77
N TYR A 97 0.97 6.97 -7.76
CA TYR A 97 0.97 8.41 -7.56
C TYR A 97 -0.22 8.84 -6.69
N VAL A 98 -0.01 9.84 -5.84
CA VAL A 98 -1.10 10.42 -5.05
C VAL A 98 -1.93 11.35 -5.93
N THR A 99 -3.25 11.25 -5.81
CA THR A 99 -4.22 12.14 -6.48
C THR A 99 -5.30 12.55 -5.48
N ASN A 100 -6.29 13.34 -5.93
CA ASN A 100 -7.47 13.65 -5.11
C ASN A 100 -8.35 12.43 -4.80
N THR A 101 -8.17 11.32 -5.53
CA THR A 101 -8.91 10.08 -5.28
C THR A 101 -8.12 9.18 -4.33
N ILE A 102 -8.75 8.77 -3.23
CA ILE A 102 -8.17 7.84 -2.24
C ILE A 102 -7.71 6.57 -2.96
N ASP A 103 -6.41 6.28 -2.86
CA ASP A 103 -5.71 5.13 -3.48
C ASP A 103 -6.05 4.92 -4.97
N GLY A 104 -6.44 5.98 -5.68
CA GLY A 104 -6.97 5.91 -7.06
C GLY A 104 -6.02 6.46 -8.12
N GLY A 105 -4.80 6.82 -7.75
CA GLY A 105 -3.83 7.35 -8.71
C GLY A 105 -3.19 6.27 -9.58
N ASN A 106 -2.45 6.71 -10.60
CA ASN A 106 -1.79 5.82 -11.54
C ASN A 106 -0.81 4.89 -10.82
N ILE A 107 -0.95 3.59 -11.06
CA ILE A 107 -0.12 2.54 -10.50
C ILE A 107 1.23 2.53 -11.21
N LEU A 108 2.31 2.62 -10.44
CA LEU A 108 3.68 2.50 -10.92
C LEU A 108 4.17 1.05 -10.80
N PHE A 109 3.96 0.43 -9.64
CA PHE A 109 4.27 -0.98 -9.40
C PHE A 109 3.19 -1.62 -8.56
N GLN A 110 2.89 -2.89 -8.82
CA GLN A 110 1.93 -3.65 -8.03
C GLN A 110 2.26 -5.12 -8.11
N ASN A 111 2.10 -5.84 -7.00
CA ASN A 111 2.20 -7.29 -7.01
C ASN A 111 1.41 -7.91 -5.84
N SER A 112 1.01 -9.17 -6.00
CA SER A 112 0.44 -10.00 -4.94
C SER A 112 1.54 -10.71 -4.14
N ILE A 113 1.25 -11.10 -2.91
CA ILE A 113 2.15 -11.93 -2.12
C ILE A 113 2.06 -13.41 -2.54
N GLU A 114 3.12 -14.16 -2.28
CA GLU A 114 3.04 -15.62 -2.26
C GLU A 114 2.32 -16.10 -1.01
N LEU A 115 1.30 -16.94 -1.21
CA LEU A 115 0.47 -17.49 -0.14
C LEU A 115 0.97 -18.86 0.29
N ASP A 116 1.32 -18.97 1.58
CA ASP A 116 1.54 -20.27 2.22
C ASP A 116 0.31 -20.59 3.09
N LYS A 117 -0.20 -21.81 2.95
CA LYS A 117 -1.35 -22.31 3.73
C LYS A 117 -1.06 -22.39 5.24
N ASN A 118 0.20 -22.36 5.63
CA ASN A 118 0.65 -22.38 7.02
C ASN A 118 0.95 -20.97 7.56
N ASP A 119 0.82 -19.92 6.73
CA ASP A 119 0.96 -18.54 7.20
C ASP A 119 -0.10 -18.24 8.27
N SER A 120 0.34 -17.66 9.39
CA SER A 120 -0.57 -17.06 10.35
C SER A 120 -1.17 -15.76 9.80
N GLN A 121 -2.26 -15.27 10.40
CA GLN A 121 -2.80 -13.96 10.07
C GLN A 121 -1.74 -12.86 10.12
N PHE A 122 -0.85 -12.90 11.12
CA PHE A 122 0.24 -11.94 11.25
C PHE A 122 1.20 -11.98 10.06
N ILE A 123 1.58 -13.18 9.60
CA ILE A 123 2.46 -13.33 8.43
C ILE A 123 1.76 -12.85 7.15
N LEU A 124 0.49 -13.23 6.95
CA LEU A 124 -0.33 -12.77 5.82
C LEU A 124 -0.44 -11.25 5.75
N MET A 125 -0.56 -10.57 6.90
CA MET A 125 -0.61 -9.11 6.97
C MET A 125 0.77 -8.44 6.83
N THR A 126 1.85 -9.14 7.17
CA THR A 126 3.23 -8.59 7.14
C THR A 126 3.88 -8.72 5.77
N LYS A 127 3.65 -9.83 5.05
CA LYS A 127 4.19 -10.05 3.70
C LYS A 127 3.91 -8.88 2.73
N PRO A 128 2.70 -8.27 2.69
CA PRO A 128 2.42 -7.08 1.89
C PRO A 128 3.30 -5.87 2.21
N ILE A 129 3.66 -5.66 3.49
CA ILE A 129 4.53 -4.55 3.91
C ILE A 129 5.94 -4.76 3.35
N ILE A 130 6.47 -5.99 3.47
CA ILE A 130 7.78 -6.37 2.95
C ILE A 130 7.80 -6.20 1.42
N LEU A 131 6.77 -6.70 0.73
CA LEU A 131 6.63 -6.56 -0.72
C LEU A 131 6.56 -5.08 -1.14
N GLY A 132 5.69 -4.29 -0.51
CA GLY A 132 5.56 -2.87 -0.81
C GLY A 132 6.86 -2.10 -0.61
N THR A 133 7.62 -2.44 0.43
CA THR A 133 8.94 -1.84 0.67
C THR A 133 9.90 -2.14 -0.48
N LYS A 134 9.96 -3.40 -0.94
CA LYS A 134 10.78 -3.78 -2.10
C LYS A 134 10.36 -3.03 -3.36
N LEU A 135 9.05 -2.98 -3.65
CA LEU A 135 8.53 -2.26 -4.81
C LEU A 135 8.85 -0.76 -4.75
N MET A 136 8.77 -0.14 -3.58
CA MET A 136 9.13 1.27 -3.40
C MET A 136 10.63 1.52 -3.62
N VAL A 137 11.50 0.63 -3.15
CA VAL A 137 12.95 0.73 -3.41
C VAL A 137 13.24 0.69 -4.92
N GLU A 138 12.57 -0.21 -5.66
CA GLU A 138 12.70 -0.27 -7.12
C GLU A 138 12.15 1.01 -7.79
N ALA A 139 11.05 1.55 -7.28
CA ALA A 139 10.52 2.84 -7.74
C ALA A 139 11.49 4.01 -7.57
N ILE A 140 12.18 4.06 -6.43
CA ILE A 140 13.19 5.11 -6.16
C ILE A 140 14.39 4.95 -7.10
N LYS A 141 14.81 3.71 -7.39
CA LYS A 141 15.95 3.43 -8.29
C LYS A 141 15.65 3.72 -9.76
N GLY A 142 14.39 3.93 -10.13
CA GLY A 142 13.97 4.11 -11.52
C GLY A 142 14.15 2.86 -12.38
N THR A 143 14.20 1.67 -11.77
CA THR A 143 14.29 0.41 -12.50
C THR A 143 12.93 0.12 -13.14
N SER A 144 12.88 0.12 -14.47
CA SER A 144 11.73 -0.36 -15.22
C SER A 144 11.67 -1.88 -15.09
N VAL A 145 10.98 -2.37 -14.06
CA VAL A 145 10.64 -3.79 -13.95
C VAL A 145 9.54 -4.08 -14.97
N ASN A 146 9.66 -5.20 -15.70
CA ASN A 146 8.56 -5.83 -16.41
C ASN A 146 7.50 -6.28 -15.38
N ILE A 147 6.71 -5.33 -14.91
CA ILE A 147 5.54 -5.60 -14.10
C ILE A 147 4.42 -5.89 -15.08
N THR A 148 3.80 -7.05 -14.90
CA THR A 148 2.49 -7.35 -15.48
C THR A 148 1.60 -6.14 -15.26
N LYS A 149 1.33 -5.37 -16.32
CA LYS A 149 0.26 -4.36 -16.30
C LYS A 149 -0.99 -5.11 -15.79
N PRO A 150 -1.54 -4.81 -14.61
CA PRO A 150 -2.84 -5.33 -14.27
C PRO A 150 -3.75 -4.84 -15.40
N GLY A 151 -4.51 -5.74 -16.01
CA GLY A 151 -5.51 -5.37 -17.00
C GLY A 151 -6.29 -4.18 -16.46
N LEU A 152 -6.21 -3.06 -17.20
CA LEU A 152 -6.83 -1.80 -16.83
C LEU A 152 -8.35 -2.02 -16.73
N THR A 153 -8.83 -2.22 -15.52
CA THR A 153 -10.19 -1.84 -15.16
C THR A 153 -10.06 -0.86 -14.02
N HIS A 154 -10.37 0.41 -14.30
CA HIS A 154 -10.59 1.45 -13.30
C HIS A 154 -11.82 1.09 -12.45
N SER A 155 -11.73 0.02 -11.66
CA SER A 155 -12.72 -0.26 -10.62
C SER A 155 -12.32 0.53 -9.38
N ASN A 156 -13.24 1.36 -8.91
CA ASN A 156 -13.17 1.99 -7.61
C ASN A 156 -13.44 0.92 -6.54
N GLY A 157 -12.48 0.02 -6.32
CA GLY A 157 -12.55 -1.10 -5.37
C GLY A 157 -13.10 -0.71 -3.99
N LYS A 158 -13.40 -1.72 -3.16
CA LYS A 158 -14.05 -1.55 -1.85
C LYS A 158 -13.24 -0.55 -0.99
N LEU A 159 -13.89 0.53 -0.58
CA LEU A 159 -13.32 1.53 0.31
C LEU A 159 -13.65 1.17 1.75
N TYR A 160 -12.61 1.03 2.58
CA TYR A 160 -12.74 0.81 4.02
C TYR A 160 -12.17 1.98 4.80
N GLN A 161 -12.93 2.42 5.80
CA GLN A 161 -12.62 3.54 6.68
C GLN A 161 -12.21 3.04 8.07
N SER A 162 -11.61 3.92 8.86
CA SER A 162 -11.11 3.55 10.19
C SER A 162 -12.21 3.03 11.12
N ILE A 163 -13.46 3.46 10.92
CA ILE A 163 -14.62 2.99 11.68
C ILE A 163 -15.02 1.54 11.36
N ASP A 164 -14.69 1.06 10.15
CA ASP A 164 -14.99 -0.31 9.75
C ASP A 164 -14.09 -1.30 10.48
N PHE A 165 -12.85 -0.90 10.79
CA PHE A 165 -11.90 -1.70 11.56
C PHE A 165 -12.26 -1.66 13.05
N ASN A 166 -13.22 -2.49 13.44
CA ASN A 166 -13.78 -2.54 14.80
C ASN A 166 -13.75 -3.98 15.36
N PRO A 167 -14.07 -4.18 16.66
CA PRO A 167 -14.00 -5.50 17.29
C PRO A 167 -14.82 -6.60 16.58
N LYS A 168 -15.97 -6.26 15.96
CA LYS A 168 -16.76 -7.25 15.21
C LYS A 168 -16.01 -7.74 13.97
N ALA A 169 -15.33 -6.84 13.26
CA ALA A 169 -14.52 -7.20 12.10
C ALA A 169 -13.33 -8.10 12.52
N ILE A 170 -12.69 -7.77 13.64
CA ILE A 170 -11.58 -8.58 14.20
C ILE A 170 -12.07 -9.99 14.56
N ILE A 171 -13.19 -10.11 15.27
CA ILE A 171 -13.79 -11.41 15.61
C ILE A 171 -14.13 -12.20 14.34
N HIS A 172 -14.64 -11.54 13.31
CA HIS A 172 -14.96 -12.17 12.03
C HIS A 172 -13.72 -12.80 11.37
N VAL A 173 -12.61 -12.04 11.29
CA VAL A 173 -11.34 -12.57 10.78
C VAL A 173 -10.80 -13.69 11.66
N ASN A 174 -10.85 -13.54 12.98
CA ASN A 174 -10.41 -14.60 13.90
C ASN A 174 -11.19 -15.89 13.67
N ASN A 175 -12.50 -15.81 13.43
CA ASN A 175 -13.33 -16.97 13.09
C ASN A 175 -12.92 -17.59 11.75
N HIS A 176 -12.57 -16.80 10.75
CA HIS A 176 -12.06 -17.31 9.47
C HIS A 176 -10.72 -18.04 9.60
N ILE A 177 -9.85 -17.54 10.47
CA ILE A 177 -8.55 -18.16 10.76
C ILE A 177 -8.74 -19.45 11.57
N SER A 178 -9.45 -19.39 12.70
CA SER A 178 -9.61 -20.53 13.62
C SER A 178 -10.41 -21.68 13.02
N SER A 179 -11.38 -21.40 12.16
CA SER A 179 -12.14 -22.44 11.43
C SER A 179 -11.37 -23.06 10.26
N GLY A 180 -10.18 -22.58 9.93
CA GLY A 180 -9.39 -23.07 8.79
C GLY A 180 -9.92 -22.65 7.42
N LYS A 181 -10.91 -21.74 7.35
CA LYS A 181 -11.47 -21.24 6.08
C LYS A 181 -10.41 -20.57 5.21
N ILE A 182 -9.56 -19.73 5.82
CA ILE A 182 -8.46 -19.07 5.10
C ILE A 182 -7.45 -20.08 4.57
N LYS A 183 -7.04 -21.05 5.40
CA LYS A 183 -6.12 -22.12 5.00
C LYS A 183 -6.65 -22.88 3.77
N ARG A 184 -7.92 -23.32 3.82
CA ARG A 184 -8.56 -24.02 2.71
C ARG A 184 -8.64 -23.14 1.46
N LYS A 185 -8.94 -21.85 1.62
CA LYS A 185 -8.98 -20.89 0.51
C LYS A 185 -7.60 -20.74 -0.14
N ILE A 186 -6.53 -20.60 0.64
CA ILE A 186 -5.15 -20.55 0.13
C ILE A 186 -4.79 -21.83 -0.64
N GLU A 187 -5.12 -23.01 -0.10
CA GLU A 187 -4.90 -24.29 -0.78
C GLU A 187 -5.59 -24.34 -2.15
N LEU A 188 -6.84 -23.88 -2.23
CA LEU A 188 -7.59 -23.82 -3.49
C LEU A 188 -6.97 -22.86 -4.50
N GLU A 189 -6.54 -21.68 -4.07
CA GLU A 189 -5.89 -20.70 -4.98
C GLU A 189 -4.53 -21.21 -5.48
N ASN A 190 -3.75 -21.87 -4.62
CA ASN A 190 -2.48 -22.48 -5.02
C ASN A 190 -2.67 -23.62 -6.03
N LEU A 191 -3.75 -24.39 -5.94
CA LEU A 191 -4.08 -25.42 -6.94
C LEU A 191 -4.45 -24.81 -8.30
N LYS A 192 -5.23 -23.73 -8.31
CA LYS A 192 -5.58 -23.03 -9.56
C LYS A 192 -4.34 -22.48 -10.26
N LEU A 193 -3.43 -21.85 -9.52
CA LEU A 193 -2.19 -21.31 -10.07
C LEU A 193 -1.35 -22.39 -10.73
N LYS A 194 -1.20 -23.56 -10.08
CA LYS A 194 -0.48 -24.71 -10.65
C LYS A 194 -1.05 -25.17 -11.98
N GLN A 195 -2.38 -25.25 -12.09
CA GLN A 195 -3.06 -25.64 -13.33
C GLN A 195 -2.82 -24.65 -14.47
N ILE A 196 -2.76 -23.35 -14.18
CA ILE A 196 -2.48 -22.31 -15.17
C ILE A 196 -1.03 -22.38 -15.64
N THR A 197 -0.07 -22.63 -14.74
CA THR A 197 1.36 -22.70 -15.09
C THR A 197 1.79 -24.00 -15.77
N SER A 198 0.93 -25.02 -15.79
CA SER A 198 1.17 -26.32 -16.44
C SER A 198 0.65 -26.39 -17.88
N LEU A 199 0.04 -25.32 -18.39
CA LEU A 199 -0.44 -25.14 -19.76
C LEU A 199 0.53 -24.26 -20.56
#